data_AF-A0A7V9UZU0-F1
#
_entry.id   AF-A0A7V9UZU0-F1
#
_cell.length_a   1.000
_cell.length_b   1.000
_cell.length_c   1.000
_cell.angle_alpha   90.00
_cell.angle_beta   90.00
_cell.angle_gamma   90.00
#
_symmetry.space_group_name_H-M   'P 1'
#
loop_
_entity.id
_entity.type
_entity.pdbx_description
1 polymer ?
#
loop_
_entity_poly.entity_id
_entity_poly.type
_entity_poly.pdbx_seq_one_letter_code
_entity_poly.pdbx_strand_id
1 'polypeptide(L)'
;VPVYTVLVGTPEGVVEETLPGGFRRLIQVPTNPEILTQVAEISGGEFFTAVDDEGLANVYDELGSRLGSKREEREITDFFAAGSALLLLTGGALSTLLFRRVP
;
A
#
# COMPACT_ATOMS: atom_id res chain seq x y z
N VAL A 1 -9.33 -4.04 12.95
CA VAL A 1 -8.39 -4.45 11.88
C VAL A 1 -9.24 -4.58 10.62
N PRO A 2 -8.96 -3.81 9.55
CA PRO A 2 -9.76 -3.88 8.32
C PRO A 2 -9.56 -5.24 7.63
N VAL A 3 -10.65 -5.83 7.15
CA VAL A 3 -10.69 -7.10 6.41
C VAL A 3 -11.21 -6.80 5.00
N TYR A 4 -10.39 -7.09 4.00
CA TYR A 4 -10.75 -6.94 2.59
C TYR A 4 -11.13 -8.30 2.03
N THR A 5 -12.27 -8.38 1.35
CA THR A 5 -12.81 -9.64 0.84
C THR A 5 -12.80 -9.64 -0.69
N VAL A 6 -12.43 -10.77 -1.29
CA VAL A 6 -12.40 -10.94 -2.75
C VAL A 6 -13.24 -12.15 -3.11
N LEU A 7 -14.26 -11.96 -3.95
CA LEU A 7 -15.05 -13.04 -4.52
C LEU A 7 -14.27 -13.72 -5.66
N VAL A 8 -13.90 -14.99 -5.47
CA VAL A 8 -13.27 -15.81 -6.51
C VAL A 8 -14.11 -17.06 -6.73
N GLY A 9 -14.76 -17.18 -7.88
CA GLY A 9 -15.54 -18.35 -8.23
C GLY A 9 -16.59 -18.06 -9.30
N THR A 10 -17.25 -19.12 -9.75
CA THR A 10 -18.39 -19.05 -10.68
C THR A 10 -19.70 -19.08 -9.89
N PRO A 11 -20.74 -18.31 -10.29
CA PRO A 11 -22.03 -18.28 -9.57
C PRO A 11 -22.65 -19.67 -9.34
N GLU A 12 -22.48 -20.57 -10.31
CA GLU A 12 -22.97 -21.96 -10.26
C GLU A 12 -21.82 -22.96 -10.09
N GLY A 13 -20.80 -22.63 -9.28
CA GLY A 13 -19.63 -23.48 -9.08
C GLY A 13 -19.98 -24.91 -8.68
N VAL A 14 -19.42 -25.88 -9.40
CA VAL A 14 -19.53 -27.31 -9.07
C VAL A 14 -18.13 -27.90 -8.99
N VAL A 15 -17.87 -28.61 -7.90
CA VAL A 15 -16.63 -29.37 -7.69
C VAL A 15 -16.93 -30.86 -7.83
N GLU A 16 -16.11 -31.55 -8.62
CA GLU A 16 -16.15 -33.02 -8.73
C GLU A 16 -15.17 -33.63 -7.71
N GLU A 17 -15.69 -34.35 -6.73
CA GLU A 17 -14.91 -35.08 -5.74
C GLU A 17 -14.82 -36.56 -6.12
N THR A 18 -13.61 -37.11 -6.13
CA THR A 18 -13.39 -38.55 -6.32
C THR A 18 -13.30 -39.25 -4.97
N LEU A 19 -14.25 -40.15 -4.70
CA LEU A 19 -14.31 -40.93 -3.47
C LEU A 19 -13.43 -42.20 -3.54
N PRO A 20 -13.10 -42.78 -2.37
CA PRO A 20 -12.48 -44.09 -2.30
C PRO A 20 -13.30 -45.12 -3.10
N GLY A 21 -12.64 -45.87 -3.98
CA GLY A 21 -13.30 -46.83 -4.89
C GLY A 21 -13.65 -46.30 -6.28
N GLY A 22 -13.29 -45.05 -6.61
CA GLY A 22 -13.39 -44.50 -7.96
C GLY A 22 -14.75 -43.86 -8.30
N PHE A 23 -15.64 -43.74 -7.33
CA PHE A 23 -16.91 -43.03 -7.49
C PHE A 23 -16.69 -41.52 -7.55
N ARG A 24 -17.52 -40.82 -8.32
CA ARG A 24 -17.48 -39.35 -8.47
C ARG A 24 -18.74 -38.74 -7.87
N ARG A 25 -18.58 -37.64 -7.13
CA ARG A 25 -19.66 -36.84 -6.56
C ARG A 25 -19.54 -35.40 -7.02
N LEU A 26 -20.65 -34.83 -7.49
CA LEU A 26 -20.76 -33.40 -7.78
C LEU A 26 -21.23 -32.67 -6.52
N ILE A 27 -20.46 -31.67 -6.10
CA ILE A 27 -20.75 -30.81 -4.95
C ILE A 27 -20.97 -29.40 -5.47
N GLN A 28 -22.14 -28.83 -5.21
CA GLN A 28 -22.41 -27.43 -5.53
C GLN A 28 -21.75 -26.54 -4.47
N VAL A 29 -20.97 -25.57 -4.94
CA VAL A 29 -20.27 -24.57 -4.14
C VAL A 29 -20.62 -23.19 -4.72
N PRO A 30 -21.88 -22.73 -4.55
CA PRO A 30 -22.28 -21.41 -4.99
C PRO A 30 -21.56 -20.35 -4.16
N THR A 31 -21.08 -19.31 -4.84
CA THR A 31 -20.47 -18.16 -4.18
C THR A 31 -21.55 -17.25 -3.57
N ASN A 32 -21.29 -16.68 -2.39
CA ASN A 32 -22.22 -15.76 -1.71
C ASN A 32 -21.58 -14.36 -1.55
N PRO A 33 -21.81 -13.42 -2.48
CA PRO A 33 -21.23 -12.08 -2.43
C PRO A 33 -21.81 -11.23 -1.30
N GLU A 34 -23.06 -11.44 -0.89
CA GLU A 34 -23.72 -10.66 0.16
C GLU A 34 -23.05 -10.85 1.52
N ILE A 35 -22.59 -12.08 1.83
CA ILE A 35 -21.88 -12.37 3.07
C ILE A 35 -20.49 -11.74 3.06
N LEU A 36 -19.78 -11.80 1.93
CA LEU A 36 -18.44 -11.22 1.81
C LEU A 36 -18.47 -9.70 1.91
N THR A 37 -19.52 -9.07 1.39
CA THR A 37 -19.76 -7.63 1.52
C THR A 37 -19.96 -7.24 2.99
N GLN A 38 -20.83 -7.94 3.71
CA GLN A 38 -21.07 -7.68 5.14
C GLN A 38 -19.80 -7.84 6.00
N VAL A 39 -18.96 -8.84 5.72
CA VAL A 39 -17.70 -9.04 6.45
C VAL A 39 -16.76 -7.85 6.25
N ALA A 40 -16.64 -7.36 5.01
CA ALA A 40 -15.82 -6.20 4.70
C ALA A 40 -16.33 -4.94 5.43
N GLU A 41 -17.63 -4.64 5.32
CA GLU A 41 -18.25 -3.47 5.93
C GLU A 41 -18.11 -3.45 7.46
N ILE A 42 -18.36 -4.58 8.13
CA ILE A 42 -18.25 -4.69 9.61
C ILE A 42 -16.82 -4.42 10.08
N SER A 43 -15.83 -4.81 9.28
CA SER A 43 -14.42 -4.62 9.63
C SER A 43 -13.87 -3.24 9.26
N GLY A 44 -14.64 -2.45 8.50
CA GLY A 44 -14.17 -1.20 7.87
C GLY A 44 -13.22 -1.42 6.70
N GLY A 45 -13.31 -2.57 6.02
CA GLY A 45 -12.65 -2.84 4.74
C GLY A 45 -13.64 -2.77 3.56
N GLU A 46 -13.22 -3.25 2.39
CA GLU A 46 -13.99 -3.16 1.15
C GLU A 46 -14.08 -4.54 0.45
N PHE A 47 -15.13 -4.71 -0.36
CA PHE A 47 -15.43 -5.94 -1.10
C PHE A 47 -15.05 -5.80 -2.58
N PHE A 48 -14.38 -6.82 -3.12
CA PHE A 48 -13.94 -6.88 -4.51
C PHE A 48 -14.45 -8.13 -5.19
N THR A 49 -14.68 -8.04 -6.50
CA THR A 49 -14.98 -9.20 -7.34
C THR A 49 -13.80 -9.49 -8.26
N ALA A 50 -13.46 -10.76 -8.48
CA ALA A 50 -12.33 -11.17 -9.32
C ALA A 50 -12.44 -10.77 -10.81
N VAL A 51 -13.56 -10.15 -11.22
CA VAL A 51 -13.75 -9.57 -12.55
C VAL A 51 -13.23 -8.14 -12.64
N ASP A 52 -12.97 -7.50 -11.51
CA ASP A 52 -12.59 -6.10 -11.41
C ASP A 52 -11.09 -5.98 -11.13
N ASP A 53 -10.28 -6.24 -12.16
CA ASP A 53 -8.82 -6.09 -12.15
C ASP A 53 -8.38 -4.67 -11.70
N GLU A 54 -9.25 -3.66 -11.86
CA GLU A 54 -8.98 -2.27 -11.47
C GLU A 54 -9.10 -2.05 -9.95
N GLY A 55 -10.01 -2.76 -9.28
CA GLY A 55 -10.21 -2.66 -7.83
C GLY A 55 -9.03 -3.23 -7.02
N LEU A 56 -8.41 -4.32 -7.50
CA LEU A 56 -7.24 -4.94 -6.85
C LEU A 56 -6.06 -3.97 -6.75
N ALA A 57 -5.78 -3.19 -7.80
CA ALA A 57 -4.69 -2.22 -7.82
C ALA A 57 -4.87 -1.13 -6.74
N ASN A 58 -6.08 -0.58 -6.61
CA ASN A 58 -6.40 0.44 -5.61
C ASN A 58 -6.25 -0.07 -4.17
N VAL A 59 -6.64 -1.32 -3.89
CA VAL A 59 -6.44 -1.96 -2.58
C VAL A 59 -4.97 -2.13 -2.25
N TYR A 60 -4.16 -2.60 -3.21
CA TYR A 60 -2.73 -2.73 -3.01
C TYR A 60 -2.03 -1.38 -2.86
N ASP A 61 -2.50 -0.33 -3.52
CA ASP A 61 -1.96 1.04 -3.38
C ASP A 61 -2.31 1.65 -2.01
N GLU A 62 -3.55 1.46 -1.54
CA GLU A 62 -3.98 1.95 -0.22
C GLU A 62 -3.37 1.15 0.93
N LEU A 63 -3.23 -0.18 0.80
CA LEU A 63 -2.57 -1.04 1.79
C LEU A 63 -1.05 -0.93 1.77
N GLY A 64 -0.43 -0.70 0.61
CA GLY A 64 1.01 -0.49 0.46
C GLY A 64 1.51 0.70 1.26
N SER A 65 0.67 1.75 1.39
CA SER A 65 0.98 2.92 2.21
C SER A 65 0.84 2.70 3.72
N ARG A 66 0.00 1.74 4.16
CA ARG A 66 -0.36 1.56 5.58
C ARG A 66 0.27 0.34 6.27
N LEU A 67 0.73 -0.67 5.53
CA LEU A 67 1.24 -1.94 6.12
C LEU A 67 2.76 -2.13 6.07
N GLY A 68 3.50 -1.33 5.32
CA GLY A 68 4.95 -1.49 5.18
C GLY A 68 5.71 -0.19 5.38
N SER A 69 6.41 -0.03 6.50
CA SER A 69 7.45 0.98 6.60
C SER A 69 8.66 0.52 5.78
N LYS A 70 8.86 1.11 4.61
CA LYS A 70 10.09 0.90 3.83
C LYS A 70 11.15 1.86 4.33
N ARG A 71 12.27 1.33 4.83
CA ARG A 71 13.43 2.15 5.16
C ARG A 71 14.02 2.65 3.84
N GLU A 72 13.85 3.93 3.57
CA GLU A 72 14.44 4.62 2.43
C GLU A 72 15.69 5.36 2.90
N GLU A 73 16.80 5.15 2.21
CA GLU A 73 17.99 5.97 2.40
C GLU A 73 17.70 7.34 1.79
N ARG A 74 17.50 8.35 2.64
CA ARG A 74 17.42 9.73 2.20
C ARG A 74 18.78 10.37 2.30
N GLU A 75 19.21 10.98 1.20
CA GLU A 75 20.42 11.75 1.16
C GLU A 75 20.25 13.03 2.00
N ILE A 76 21.16 13.26 2.93
CA ILE A 76 21.15 14.43 3.82
C ILE A 76 22.14 15.51 3.38
N THR A 77 22.82 15.29 2.25
CA THR A 77 23.85 16.18 1.68
C THR A 77 23.31 17.59 1.48
N ASP A 78 22.04 17.73 1.05
CA ASP A 78 21.39 19.02 0.82
C ASP A 78 21.33 19.88 2.09
N PHE A 79 21.10 19.28 3.26
CA PHE A 79 21.09 20.00 4.54
C PHE A 79 22.49 20.50 4.91
N PHE A 80 23.52 19.70 4.68
CA PHE A 80 24.92 20.11 4.91
C PHE A 80 25.38 21.17 3.91
N ALA A 81 25.00 21.04 2.64
CA ALA A 81 25.26 22.03 1.60
C ALA A 81 24.57 23.37 1.92
N ALA A 82 23.28 23.33 2.30
CA ALA A 82 22.55 24.52 2.73
C ALA A 82 23.16 25.15 3.99
N GLY A 83 23.52 24.34 4.99
CA GLY A 83 24.14 24.81 6.23
C GLY A 83 25.50 25.47 6.01
N SER A 84 26.36 24.88 5.18
CA SER A 84 27.66 25.45 4.81
C SER A 84 27.53 26.74 4.00
N ALA A 85 26.59 26.79 3.03
CA ALA A 85 26.30 28.01 2.28
C ALA A 85 25.85 29.15 3.20
N LEU A 86 24.96 28.87 4.15
CA LEU A 86 24.55 29.81 5.19
C LEU A 86 25.75 30.32 6.00
N LEU A 87 26.57 29.41 6.53
CA LEU A 87 27.75 29.79 7.32
C LEU A 87 28.73 30.67 6.53
N LEU A 88 28.95 30.38 5.24
CA LEU A 88 29.81 31.19 4.38
C LEU A 88 29.23 32.59 4.14
N LEU A 89 27.93 32.71 3.91
CA LEU A 89 27.26 34.00 3.74
C LEU A 89 27.33 34.82 5.02
N THR A 90 27.04 34.22 6.18
CA THR A 90 27.11 34.92 7.47
C THR A 90 28.54 35.31 7.80
N GLY A 91 29.51 34.41 7.58
CA GLY A 91 30.93 34.68 7.77
C GLY A 91 31.46 35.79 6.85
N GLY A 92 31.04 35.79 5.59
CA GLY A 92 31.35 36.84 4.62
C GLY A 92 30.76 38.19 5.02
N ALA A 93 29.48 38.23 5.41
CA ALA A 93 28.81 39.44 5.87
C ALA A 93 29.44 39.98 7.17
N LEU A 94 29.76 39.10 8.13
CA LEU A 94 30.45 39.50 9.35
C LEU A 94 31.87 39.96 9.07
N SER A 95 32.58 39.32 8.14
CA SER A 95 33.93 39.73 7.72
C SER A 95 33.93 41.14 7.13
N THR A 96 33.00 41.45 6.21
CA THR A 96 32.90 42.80 5.63
C THR A 96 32.49 43.86 6.66
N LEU A 97 31.58 43.51 7.58
CA LEU A 97 31.11 44.42 8.64
C LEU A 97 32.17 44.68 9.72
N LEU A 98 32.87 43.64 10.18
CA LEU A 98 33.85 43.72 11.27
C LEU A 98 35.19 44.28 10.78
N PHE A 99 35.64 43.88 9.58
CA PHE A 99 36.94 44.31 9.09
C PHE A 99 36.89 45.62 8.32
N ARG A 100 35.73 46.08 7.83
CA ARG A 100 35.45 47.39 7.19
C ARG A 100 36.65 48.11 6.54
N ARG A 101 37.52 47.34 5.90
CA ARG A 101 38.76 47.74 5.25
C ARG A 101 38.85 46.97 3.96
N VAL A 102 38.00 47.39 3.04
CA VAL A 102 38.44 47.51 1.65
C VAL A 102 38.99 48.94 1.57
N PRO A 103 40.22 49.19 1.07
CA PRO A 103 40.61 50.55 0.68
C PRO A 103 39.64 51.10 -0.37
#